data_AF-X1KKT1-F1
#
_entry.id   AF-X1KKT1-F1
#
_cell.length_a   1.000
_cell.length_b   1.000
_cell.length_c   1.000
_cell.angle_alpha   90.00
_cell.angle_beta   90.00
_cell.angle_gamma   90.00
#
_symmetry.space_group_name_H-M   'P 1'
#
loop_
_entity.id
_entity.type
_entity.pdbx_description
1 polymer ?
#
loop_
_entity_poly.entity_id
_entity_poly.type
_entity_poly.pdbx_seq_one_letter_code
_entity_poly.pdbx_strand_id
1 'polypeptide(L)' 'MNNQTMTLEEIRLAGIEVLSKHLGPIGMVRFLQQSETGWGNYTEERHKWLGDPDLKILAKEIQENTPLNNNKNITNHST' A
#
# COMPACT_ATOMS: atom_id res chain seq x y z
N MET A 1 13.18 26.59 2.70
CA MET A 1 12.60 26.30 1.37
C MET A 1 11.73 27.49 0.98
N ASN A 2 11.87 28.01 -0.24
CA ASN A 2 11.08 29.15 -0.69
C ASN A 2 9.77 28.63 -1.30
N ASN A 3 8.72 28.54 -0.49
CA ASN A 3 7.46 27.87 -0.87
C ASN A 3 6.67 28.62 -1.96
N GLN A 4 7.15 29.78 -2.41
CA GLN A 4 6.50 30.65 -3.40
C GLN A 4 6.72 30.19 -4.86
N THR A 5 7.58 29.19 -5.10
CA THR A 5 7.92 28.70 -6.45
C THR A 5 7.58 27.24 -6.69
N MET A 6 6.99 26.55 -5.72
CA MET A 6 6.69 25.12 -5.85
C MET A 6 5.37 24.91 -6.58
N THR A 7 5.36 23.95 -7.50
CA THR A 7 4.15 23.37 -8.07
C THR A 7 3.34 22.64 -6.99
N LEU A 8 2.06 22.39 -7.26
CA LEU A 8 1.20 21.63 -6.35
C LEU A 8 1.75 20.23 -6.08
N GLU A 9 2.36 19.59 -7.08
CA GLU A 9 2.97 18.26 -6.91
C GLU A 9 4.20 18.32 -6.01
N GLU A 10 5.07 19.32 -6.18
CA GLU A 10 6.22 19.52 -5.29
C GLU A 10 5.79 19.78 -3.85
N ILE A 11 4.72 20.56 -3.64
CA ILE A 11 4.14 20.81 -2.31
C ILE A 11 3.61 19.50 -1.71
N ARG A 12 2.92 18.67 -2.52
CA ARG A 12 2.39 17.38 -2.10
C ARG A 12 3.51 16.43 -1.67
N LEU A 13 4.56 16.30 -2.47
CA LEU A 13 5.72 15.44 -2.17
C LEU A 13 6.44 15.89 -0.90
N ALA A 14 6.67 17.21 -0.73
CA ALA A 14 7.27 17.75 0.48
C ALA A 14 6.40 17.49 1.72
N GLY A 15 5.07 17.62 1.59
CA GLY A 15 4.13 17.28 2.66
C GLY A 15 4.19 15.81 3.06
N ILE A 16 4.24 14.89 2.09
CA ILE A 16 4.35 13.44 2.33
C ILE A 16 5.66 13.11 3.05
N GLU A 17 6.77 13.72 2.65
CA GLU A 17 8.07 13.52 3.32
C GLU A 17 8.01 13.91 4.80
N VAL A 18 7.45 15.09 5.10
CA VAL A 18 7.28 15.58 6.47
C VAL A 18 6.36 14.65 7.28
N LEU A 19 5.22 14.26 6.72
CA LEU A 19 4.28 13.36 7.38
C LEU A 19 4.89 11.99 7.67
N SER A 20 5.60 11.41 6.70
CA SER A 20 6.32 10.13 6.86
C SER A 20 7.36 10.21 7.97
N LYS A 21 8.14 11.29 8.02
CA LYS A 21 9.19 11.49 9.02
C LYS A 21 8.63 11.64 10.45
N HIS A 22 7.49 12.30 10.61
CA HIS A 22 6.93 12.59 11.93
C HIS A 22 5.95 11.52 12.45
N LEU A 23 5.18 10.89 11.58
CA LEU A 23 4.14 9.93 11.95
C LEU A 23 4.55 8.47 11.72
N GLY A 24 5.65 8.26 11.00
CA GLY A 24 5.99 6.95 10.43
C GLY A 24 5.03 6.57 9.29
N PRO A 25 5.34 5.49 8.56
CA PRO A 25 4.59 5.09 7.37
C PRO A 25 3.11 4.78 7.67
N ILE A 26 2.82 4.13 8.80
CA ILE A 26 1.45 3.77 9.19
C ILE A 26 0.64 5.01 9.55
N GLY A 27 1.22 5.92 10.34
CA GLY A 27 0.54 7.14 10.76
C GLY A 27 0.29 8.09 9.60
N MET A 28 1.25 8.20 8.68
CA MET A 28 1.11 8.96 7.43
C MET A 28 -0.07 8.44 6.59
N VAL A 29 -0.16 7.13 6.32
CA VAL A 29 -1.25 6.56 5.51
C VAL A 29 -2.61 6.84 6.15
N ARG A 30 -2.75 6.64 7.47
CA ARG A 30 -4.01 6.94 8.18
C ARG A 30 -4.37 8.43 8.13
N PHE A 31 -3.37 9.30 8.21
CA PHE A 31 -3.57 10.74 8.09
C PHE A 31 -4.09 11.12 6.70
N LEU A 32 -3.51 10.57 5.64
CA LEU A 32 -3.97 10.81 4.28
C LEU A 32 -5.40 10.29 4.08
N GLN A 33 -5.71 9.09 4.58
CA GLN A 33 -7.06 8.50 4.50
C GLN A 33 -8.15 9.33 5.19
N GLN A 34 -7.85 10.06 6.26
CA GLN A 34 -8.83 10.95 6.92
C GLN A 34 -8.92 12.33 6.27
N SER A 35 -7.83 12.82 5.67
CA SER A 35 -7.76 14.19 5.12
C SER A 35 -8.22 14.24 3.66
N GLU A 36 -8.00 13.16 2.93
CA GLU A 36 -8.49 13.03 1.57
C GLU A 36 -9.95 12.57 1.63
N THR A 37 -10.87 13.44 1.21
CA THR A 37 -12.18 13.01 0.74
C THR A 37 -11.94 12.19 -0.52
N GLY A 38 -11.70 10.90 -0.35
CA GLY A 38 -11.60 9.97 -1.45
C GLY A 38 -12.82 10.14 -2.37
N TRP A 39 -12.57 10.22 -3.67
CA TRP A 39 -13.62 10.28 -4.68
C TRP A 39 -13.29 9.25 -5.75
N GLY A 40 -14.30 8.53 -6.19
CA GLY A 40 -14.14 7.43 -7.14
C GLY A 40 -15.10 6.31 -6.83
N ASN A 41 -15.54 5.65 -7.90
CA ASN A 41 -16.36 4.45 -7.76
C ASN A 41 -15.43 3.26 -7.94
N TYR A 42 -14.78 2.82 -6.84
CA TYR A 42 -13.88 1.67 -6.89
C TYR A 42 -14.55 0.45 -7.52
N THR A 43 -15.86 0.25 -7.30
CA THR A 43 -16.60 -0.87 -7.91
C THR A 43 -16.60 -0.76 -9.44
N GLU A 44 -16.81 0.42 -10.02
CA GLU A 44 -16.76 0.62 -11.48
C GLU A 44 -15.32 0.58 -12.01
N GLU A 45 -14.39 1.23 -11.32
CA GLU A 45 -12.98 1.34 -11.74
C GLU A 45 -12.25 0.00 -11.65
N ARG A 46 -12.57 -0.83 -10.65
CA ARG A 46 -12.04 -2.19 -10.49
C ARG A 46 -12.23 -3.02 -11.74
N HIS A 47 -13.38 -2.93 -12.41
CA HIS A 47 -13.66 -3.71 -13.61
C HIS A 47 -12.75 -3.33 -14.78
N LYS A 48 -12.34 -2.06 -14.87
CA LYS A 48 -11.42 -1.57 -15.93
C LYS A 48 -9.99 -2.06 -15.72
N TRP A 49 -9.54 -2.17 -14.48
CA TRP A 49 -8.15 -2.51 -14.16
C TRP A 49 -7.93 -3.99 -13.94
N LEU A 50 -8.85 -4.66 -13.25
CA LEU A 50 -8.67 -6.04 -12.79
C LEU A 50 -9.47 -7.05 -13.62
N GLY A 51 -10.51 -6.60 -14.33
CA GLY A 51 -11.41 -7.48 -15.07
C GLY A 51 -12.13 -8.50 -14.17
N ASP A 52 -12.23 -9.75 -14.63
CA ASP A 52 -12.80 -10.88 -13.90
C ASP A 52 -11.80 -12.06 -13.88
N PRO A 53 -10.79 -12.01 -12.98
CA PRO A 53 -9.74 -13.02 -12.95
C PRO A 53 -10.26 -14.32 -12.32
N ASP A 54 -9.91 -15.46 -12.92
CA ASP A 54 -10.20 -16.76 -12.34
C ASP A 54 -9.35 -16.97 -11.07
N LEU A 55 -10.05 -17.20 -9.95
CA LEU A 55 -9.44 -17.49 -8.65
C LEU A 55 -8.42 -18.62 -8.71
N LYS A 56 -8.62 -19.63 -9.56
CA LYS A 56 -7.66 -20.74 -9.70
C LYS A 56 -6.34 -20.28 -10.31
N ILE A 57 -6.40 -19.38 -11.28
CA ILE A 57 -5.21 -18.82 -11.94
C ILE A 57 -4.45 -17.95 -10.95
N LEU A 58 -5.15 -17.05 -10.25
CA LEU A 58 -4.53 -16.20 -9.23
C LEU A 58 -3.89 -17.02 -8.10
N ALA A 59 -4.57 -18.05 -7.62
CA ALA A 59 -4.03 -18.92 -6.57
C ALA A 59 -2.74 -19.64 -7.02
N LYS A 60 -2.69 -20.07 -8.28
CA LYS A 60 -1.50 -20.69 -8.89
C LYS A 60 -0.36 -19.67 -9.00
N GLU A 61 -0.61 -18.48 -9.52
CA GLU A 61 0.41 -17.43 -9.65
C GLU A 61 1.00 -17.02 -8.30
N ILE A 62 0.17 -16.91 -7.25
CA ILE A 62 0.64 -16.63 -5.89
C ILE A 62 1.56 -17.75 -5.41
N GLN A 63 1.20 -19.03 -5.61
CA GLN A 63 2.04 -20.15 -5.20
C GLN A 63 3.37 -20.18 -5.95
N GLU A 64 3.38 -19.85 -7.24
CA GLU A 64 4.59 -19.82 -8.07
C GLU A 64 5.52 -18.63 -7.70
N ASN A 65 4.95 -17.49 -7.31
CA ASN A 65 5.70 -16.27 -7.00
C ASN A 65 5.96 -16.07 -5.49
N THR A 66 5.47 -16.96 -4.62
CA THR A 66 5.81 -16.92 -3.20
C THR A 66 7.23 -17.44 -3.01
N PRO A 67 8.20 -16.64 -2.52
CA PRO A 67 9.51 -17.17 -2.18
C PRO A 67 9.36 -18.21 -1.07
N LEU A 68 9.92 -19.41 -1.28
CA LEU A 68 9.95 -20.48 -0.30
C LEU A 68 10.60 -19.99 1.01
N ASN A 69 9.79 -19.58 1.99
CA ASN A 69 10.26 -19.38 3.36
C ASN A 69 10.48 -20.75 4.00
N ASN A 70 11.70 -21.29 3.81
CA ASN A 70 12.18 -22.50 4.45
C ASN A 70 12.62 -22.23 5.90
N ASN A 71 11.70 -21.82 6.77
CA ASN A 71 11.99 -21.76 8.20
C ASN A 71 10.90 -22.46 9.04
N LYS A 72 10.85 -23.78 8.93
CA LYS A 72 10.28 -24.65 9.97
C LYS A 72 11.36 -24.91 11.02
N ASN A 73 11.52 -23.99 11.96
CA ASN A 73 12.10 -24.29 13.27
C ASN A 73 11.05 -23.98 14.34
N ILE A 74 10.10 -24.89 14.47
CA ILE A 74 9.25 -24.98 15.65
C ILE A 74 9.99 -25.93 16.59
N THR A 75 10.86 -25.40 17.43
CA THR A 75 11.43 -26.20 18.53
C THR A 75 10.32 -26.48 19.52
N ASN A 76 9.95 -27.75 19.62
CA ASN A 76 9.04 -28.29 20.60
C ASN A 76 9.53 -27.93 22.01
N HIS A 77 8.85 -27.02 22.70
CA HIS A 77 8.94 -26.95 24.15
C HIS A 77 7.97 -27.99 24.72
N SER A 78 8.49 -29.21 24.88
CA SER A 78 7.93 -30.21 25.79
C SER A 78 8.01 -29.68 27.21
N THR A 79 6.87 -29.75 27.91
CA THR A 79 6.81 -29.68 29.39
C THR A 79 7.26 -31.02 29.96
#